data_AF-A0A525DD47-F1
#
_entry.id   AF-A0A525DD47-F1
#
_cell.length_a   1.000
_cell.length_b   1.000
_cell.length_c   1.000
_cell.angle_alpha   90.00
_cell.angle_beta   90.00
_cell.angle_gamma   90.00
#
_symmetry.space_group_name_H-M   'P 1'
#
loop_
_entity.id
_entity.type
_entity.pdbx_description
1 polymer ?
#
loop_
_entity_poly.entity_id
_entity_poly.type
_entity_poly.pdbx_seq_one_letter_code
_entity_poly.pdbx_strand_id
1 'polypeptide(L)' 'MKYYWWILQVFLTLVSIFFFIFGIDLLIGSYSLNNPYNFIMTFFAASLIILISAALGATFIIKMVRVYKRLKSTDHLS' A
#
# COMPACT_ATOMS: atom_id res chain seq x y z
N MET A 1 -2.08 13.75 -20.98
CA MET A 1 -1.27 12.85 -20.12
C MET A 1 -1.32 13.13 -18.61
N LYS A 2 -1.74 14.33 -18.14
CA LYS A 2 -1.87 14.62 -16.69
C LYS A 2 -2.92 13.77 -15.94
N TYR A 3 -4.06 13.45 -16.59
CA TYR A 3 -5.17 12.71 -15.97
C TYR A 3 -4.81 11.27 -15.57
N TYR A 4 -4.08 10.54 -16.43
CA TYR A 4 -3.61 9.19 -16.11
C TYR A 4 -2.77 9.15 -14.84
N TRP A 5 -1.95 10.19 -14.62
CA TRP A 5 -1.07 10.25 -13.46
C TRP A 5 -1.85 10.48 -12.16
N TRP A 6 -2.94 11.25 -12.21
CA TRP A 6 -3.82 11.48 -11.07
C TRP A 6 -4.72 10.27 -10.76
N ILE A 7 -5.29 9.66 -11.81
CA ILE A 7 -6.09 8.42 -11.69
C ILE A 7 -5.27 7.28 -11.11
N LEU A 8 -4.04 7.10 -11.58
CA LEU A 8 -3.15 6.05 -11.08
C LEU A 8 -2.76 6.33 -9.64
N GLN A 9 -2.63 7.60 -9.24
CA GLN A 9 -2.35 7.98 -7.86
C GLN A 9 -3.52 7.63 -6.92
N VAL A 10 -4.75 8.01 -7.28
CA VAL A 10 -5.96 7.65 -6.51
C VAL A 10 -6.16 6.13 -6.46
N PHE A 11 -5.98 5.45 -7.59
CA PHE A 11 -6.09 4.00 -7.69
C PHE A 11 -5.06 3.29 -6.80
N LEU A 12 -3.80 3.74 -6.78
CA LEU A 12 -2.77 3.16 -5.91
C LEU A 12 -3.08 3.33 -4.42
N THR A 13 -3.62 4.48 -4.00
CA THR A 13 -4.06 4.67 -2.61
C THR A 13 -5.12 3.66 -2.22
N LEU A 14 -6.13 3.52 -3.09
CA LEU A 14 -7.26 2.65 -2.83
C LEU A 14 -6.84 1.17 -2.78
N VAL A 15 -5.97 0.76 -3.71
CA VAL A 15 -5.38 -0.58 -3.74
C VAL A 15 -4.53 -0.86 -2.50
N SER A 16 -3.72 0.09 -2.04
CA SER A 16 -2.90 -0.08 -0.83
C SER A 16 -3.78 -0.28 0.42
N ILE A 17 -4.82 0.54 0.60
CA ILE A 17 -5.75 0.39 1.73
C ILE A 17 -6.44 -0.99 1.67
N PHE A 18 -6.93 -1.38 0.49
CA PHE A 18 -7.60 -2.67 0.30
C PHE A 18 -6.66 -3.84 0.63
N PHE A 19 -5.43 -3.83 0.12
CA PHE A 19 -4.44 -4.87 0.38
C PHE A 19 -4.01 -4.92 1.85
N PHE A 20 -3.98 -3.78 2.54
CA PHE A 20 -3.65 -3.74 3.97
C PHE A 20 -4.72 -4.43 4.81
N ILE A 21 -6.00 -4.11 4.57
CA ILE A 21 -7.14 -4.74 5.25
C ILE A 21 -7.17 -6.24 4.93
N PHE A 22 -7.03 -6.61 3.66
CA PHE A 22 -6.97 -8.01 3.23
C PHE A 22 -5.81 -8.79 3.90
N GLY A 23 -4.65 -8.15 4.06
CA GLY A 23 -3.51 -8.74 4.76
C GLY A 23 -3.83 -9.04 6.23
N ILE A 24 -4.55 -8.14 6.92
CA ILE A 24 -4.99 -8.37 8.31
C ILE A 24 -6.06 -9.46 8.39
N ASP A 25 -7.05 -9.46 7.49
CA ASP A 25 -8.07 -10.51 7.45
C ASP A 25 -7.44 -11.89 7.21
N LEU A 26 -6.44 -11.99 6.33
CA LEU A 26 -5.72 -13.23 6.08
C LEU A 26 -4.88 -13.67 7.30
N LEU A 27 -4.31 -12.70 8.03
CA LEU A 27 -3.60 -12.96 9.26
C LEU A 27 -4.53 -13.53 10.33
N ILE A 28 -5.71 -12.93 10.52
CA ILE A 28 -6.75 -13.44 11.42
C ILE A 28 -7.22 -14.84 10.99
N GLY A 29 -7.38 -15.05 9.68
CA GLY A 29 -7.67 -16.35 9.09
C GLY A 29 -6.62 -17.40 9.47
N SER A 30 -5.33 -17.05 9.46
CA SER A 30 -4.26 -17.99 9.84
C SER A 30 -4.40 -18.45 11.29
N TYR A 31 -4.78 -17.56 12.21
CA TYR A 31 -4.97 -17.89 13.63
C TYR A 31 -6.10 -18.90 13.86
N SER A 32 -7.08 -19.00 12.97
CA SER A 32 -8.18 -19.98 13.09
C SER A 32 -7.80 -21.38 12.61
N LEU A 33 -6.62 -21.59 11.99
CA LEU A 33 -6.20 -22.90 11.51
C LEU A 33 -5.53 -23.72 12.61
N ASN A 34 -6.18 -24.83 13.00
CA ASN A 34 -5.70 -25.76 14.03
C ASN A 34 -4.41 -26.53 13.65
N ASN A 35 -3.98 -26.48 12.38
CA ASN A 35 -2.83 -27.25 11.90
C ASN A 35 -1.59 -26.34 11.78
N PRO A 36 -0.50 -26.60 12.54
CA PRO A 36 0.64 -25.69 12.66
C PRO A 36 1.34 -25.41 11.32
N TYR A 37 1.32 -26.35 10.38
CA TYR A 37 1.91 -26.14 9.06
C TYR A 37 1.17 -25.08 8.24
N ASN A 38 -0.16 -25.15 8.24
CA ASN A 38 -0.99 -24.17 7.53
C ASN A 38 -0.99 -22.81 8.24
N PHE A 39 -0.86 -22.78 9.57
CA PHE A 39 -0.67 -21.53 10.31
C PHE A 39 0.56 -20.77 9.81
N ILE A 40 1.74 -21.41 9.80
CA ILE A 40 2.98 -20.76 9.33
C ILE A 40 2.86 -20.31 7.88
N MET A 41 2.31 -21.15 6.99
CA MET A 41 2.18 -20.82 5.57
C MET A 41 1.32 -19.57 5.37
N THR A 42 0.17 -19.52 6.06
CA THR A 42 -0.79 -18.43 5.89
C THR A 42 -0.32 -17.15 6.61
N PHE A 43 0.32 -17.28 7.76
CA PHE A 43 0.95 -16.16 8.48
C PHE A 43 2.07 -15.51 7.67
N PHE A 44 2.92 -16.32 7.04
CA PHE A 44 4.02 -15.83 6.22
C PHE A 44 3.48 -15.14 4.95
N ALA A 45 2.48 -15.74 4.30
CA ALA A 45 1.79 -15.12 3.16
C ALA A 45 1.13 -13.79 3.55
N ALA A 46 0.40 -13.73 4.67
CA ALA A 46 -0.20 -12.52 5.18
C ALA A 46 0.84 -11.44 5.48
N SER A 47 1.96 -11.80 6.10
CA SER A 47 3.06 -10.87 6.39
C SER A 47 3.68 -10.29 5.11
N LEU A 48 3.87 -11.10 4.07
CA LEU A 48 4.34 -10.62 2.76
C LEU A 48 3.31 -9.69 2.09
N ILE A 49 2.02 -10.03 2.16
CA ILE A 49 0.93 -9.20 1.62
C ILE A 49 0.90 -7.83 2.31
N ILE A 50 0.99 -7.81 3.65
CA ILE A 50 1.08 -6.57 4.43
C ILE A 50 2.33 -5.78 4.03
N LEU A 51 3.48 -6.44 3.87
CA LEU A 51 4.74 -5.78 3.50
C LEU A 51 4.67 -5.16 2.09
N ILE A 52 4.13 -5.88 1.11
CA ILE A 52 3.91 -5.38 -0.26
C ILE A 52 2.92 -4.21 -0.25
N SER A 53 1.84 -4.33 0.53
CA SER A 53 0.87 -3.26 0.71
C SER A 53 1.49 -1.99 1.29
N ALA A 54 2.31 -2.14 2.33
CA ALA A 54 3.04 -1.04 2.95
C ALA A 54 4.05 -0.41 1.97
N ALA A 55 4.77 -1.22 1.18
CA ALA A 55 5.70 -0.73 0.17
C ALA A 55 4.98 0.05 -0.95
N LEU A 56 3.80 -0.41 -1.38
CA LEU A 56 2.93 0.31 -2.33
C LEU A 56 2.46 1.64 -1.73
N GLY A 57 1.99 1.64 -0.48
CA GLY A 57 1.61 2.85 0.25
C GLY A 57 2.76 3.84 0.39
N ALA A 58 3.97 3.37 0.74
CA ALA A 58 5.17 4.20 0.82
C ALA A 58 5.54 4.79 -0.53
N THR A 59 5.46 4.00 -1.61
CA THR A 59 5.68 4.48 -2.99
C THR A 59 4.69 5.60 -3.35
N PHE A 60 3.43 5.46 -2.94
CA PHE A 60 2.42 6.50 -3.09
C PHE A 60 2.78 7.78 -2.33
N ILE A 61 3.17 7.69 -1.05
CA ILE A 61 3.59 8.84 -0.24
C ILE A 61 4.78 9.56 -0.88
N ILE A 62 5.79 8.81 -1.33
CA ILE A 62 6.97 9.38 -2.01
C ILE A 62 6.56 10.15 -3.27
N LYS A 63 5.64 9.58 -4.08
CA LYS A 63 5.10 10.29 -5.25
C LYS A 63 4.38 11.58 -4.84
N MET A 64 3.54 11.54 -3.82
CA MET A 64 2.81 12.72 -3.33
C MET A 64 3.78 13.82 -2.86
N VAL A 65 4.80 13.47 -2.08
CA VAL A 65 5.82 14.41 -1.61
C VAL A 65 6.61 15.04 -2.76
N ARG A 66 6.99 14.26 -3.79
CA ARG A 66 7.67 14.80 -4.99
C ARG A 66 6.82 15.83 -5.72
N VAL A 67 5.50 15.62 -5.80
CA VAL A 67 4.56 16.54 -6.45
C VAL A 67 4.43 17.82 -5.62
N TYR A 68 4.23 17.68 -4.32
CA TYR A 68 4.11 18.81 -3.40
C TYR A 68 5.36 19.69 -3.42
N LYS A 69 6.55 19.06 -3.44
CA LYS A 69 7.83 19.76 -3.55
C LYS A 69 7.96 20.51 -4.87
N ARG A 70 7.42 19.98 -5.97
CA ARG A 70 7.36 20.69 -7.26
C ARG A 70 6.43 21.89 -7.24
N LEU A 71 5.28 21.80 -6.57
CA LEU A 71 4.33 22.91 -6.46
C LEU A 71 4.92 24.06 -5.63
N LYS A 72 5.51 23.75 -4.46
CA LYS A 72 6.12 24.76 -3.59
C LYS A 72 7.31 25.50 -4.22
N SER A 73 8.03 24.88 -5.15
CA SER A 73 9.18 25.50 -5.82
C SER A 73 8.78 26.57 -6.85
N THR A 74 7.53 26.60 -7.31
CA THR A 74 7.03 27.57 -8.28
C THR A 74 6.54 28.86 -7.61
N ASP A 75 6.12 28.82 -6.35
CA ASP A 75 5.66 30.00 -5.59
C ASP A 75 6.78 30.95 -5.14
N HIS A 76 8.05 30.50 -5.18
CA HIS A 76 9.20 31.34 -4.78
C HIS A 76 9.78 32.18 -5.93
N LEU A 77 9.21 32.10 -7.14
CA LEU A 77 9.67 32.84 -8.34
C LEU A 77 8.63 33.85 -8.86
N SER A 78 7.54 34.11 -8.12
CA SER A 78 6.52 35.12 -8.44
C SER A 78 6.61 36.33 -7.53
#